data_AF-A0A1C7MAN8-F1
#
_entry.id   AF-A0A1C7MAN8-F1
#
_cell.length_a   1.000
_cell.length_b   1.000
_cell.length_c   1.000
_cell.angle_alpha   90.00
_cell.angle_beta   90.00
_cell.angle_gamma   90.00
#
_symmetry.space_group_name_H-M   'P 1'
#
loop_
_entity.id
_entity.type
_entity.pdbx_description
1 polymer ?
#
loop_
_entity_poly.entity_id
_entity_poly.type
_entity_poly.pdbx_seq_one_letter_code
_entity_poly.pdbx_strand_id
1 'polypeptide(L)'
;MTTHTNTTTVPETRIIDAGPPFNKPAADLILRSSDLPTHTGEGECDQNGGVPVVAVTEESTTLRALLLMCYPGPNPPIDTIEKLRPVLEAANKYEMIEILVLIKEEMRSLAKDAPMRVYAIAVQYRFEEEAKFAARCYLNCQGPHLYVPELEDITGGAHHRIQQYRRCCSIVASSVASGPHYRWLDYRVLAPPTSHSKWTWFTCRSCAPTSGNYFGSLDDHAVIRQWWAEYMKCAEEILKECPCGEALNTPQLLEDAIRLSSSCKICSKHVFKDISEFRVVFASEVDKAIATVDLQVLWYPLLYNDNFELDVVDIMTLALLSFMDASLTLAGVSVTAPGRTSNNQAN
;
A
#
# COMPACT_ATOMS: atom_id res chain seq x y z
N MET A 1 -32.90 -46.37 -50.19
CA MET A 1 -33.87 -45.58 -49.39
C MET A 1 -33.59 -45.98 -47.94
N THR A 2 -33.03 -45.18 -47.05
CA THR A 2 -33.20 -43.75 -46.79
C THR A 2 -31.92 -43.20 -46.14
N THR A 3 -31.36 -42.13 -46.69
CA THR A 3 -30.30 -41.34 -46.05
C THR A 3 -30.96 -40.31 -45.14
N HIS A 4 -30.84 -40.49 -43.82
CA HIS A 4 -31.26 -39.49 -42.84
C HIS A 4 -30.19 -38.40 -42.76
N THR A 5 -30.45 -37.25 -43.36
CA THR A 5 -29.72 -36.01 -43.09
C THR A 5 -30.21 -35.46 -41.76
N ASN A 6 -29.42 -35.63 -40.70
CA ASN A 6 -29.61 -34.90 -39.45
C ASN A 6 -29.21 -33.43 -39.69
N THR A 7 -30.21 -32.59 -39.94
CA THR A 7 -30.04 -31.14 -39.94
C THR A 7 -29.97 -30.71 -38.48
N THR A 8 -28.75 -30.59 -37.95
CA THR A 8 -28.51 -29.95 -36.66
C THR A 8 -28.85 -28.47 -36.80
N THR A 9 -30.07 -28.10 -36.39
CA THR A 9 -30.49 -26.70 -36.29
C THR A 9 -29.65 -26.02 -35.20
N VAL A 10 -28.72 -25.17 -35.62
CA VAL A 10 -28.02 -24.22 -34.75
C VAL A 10 -29.09 -23.35 -34.07
N PRO A 11 -29.09 -23.17 -32.74
CA PRO A 11 -30.06 -22.31 -32.08
C PRO A 11 -29.89 -20.88 -32.61
N GLU A 12 -30.96 -20.34 -33.17
CA GLU A 12 -31.01 -19.01 -33.76
C GLU A 12 -30.71 -17.98 -32.65
N THR A 13 -29.55 -17.32 -32.75
CA THR A 13 -29.11 -16.28 -31.82
C THR A 13 -30.09 -15.11 -31.90
N ARG A 14 -30.98 -15.00 -30.90
CA ARG A 14 -31.95 -13.92 -30.83
C ARG A 14 -31.23 -12.60 -30.58
N ILE A 15 -31.17 -11.74 -31.59
CA ILE A 15 -30.67 -10.38 -31.48
C ILE A 15 -31.62 -9.59 -30.56
N ILE A 16 -31.07 -8.91 -29.56
CA ILE A 16 -31.80 -8.07 -28.63
C ILE A 16 -31.27 -6.66 -28.77
N ASP A 17 -32.16 -5.70 -29.07
CA ASP A 17 -31.79 -4.29 -29.10
C ASP A 17 -31.37 -3.84 -27.70
N ALA A 18 -30.30 -3.03 -27.63
CA ALA A 18 -29.88 -2.44 -26.37
C ALA A 18 -31.01 -1.59 -25.76
N GLY A 19 -30.99 -1.38 -24.44
CA GLY A 19 -31.85 -0.38 -23.81
C GLY A 19 -31.34 1.05 -24.04
N PRO A 20 -32.15 2.08 -23.78
CA PRO A 20 -31.70 3.48 -23.79
C PRO A 20 -30.41 3.69 -22.98
N PRO A 21 -29.51 4.62 -23.39
CA PRO A 21 -29.65 5.56 -24.51
C PRO A 21 -29.21 5.01 -25.89
N PHE A 22 -28.91 3.71 -26.01
CA PHE A 22 -28.27 3.11 -27.19
C PHE A 22 -29.23 2.52 -28.22
N ASN A 23 -30.51 2.87 -28.17
CA ASN A 23 -31.58 2.23 -28.95
C ASN A 23 -32.31 3.22 -29.87
N LYS A 24 -31.57 4.16 -30.46
CA LYS A 24 -32.15 5.18 -31.35
C LYS A 24 -32.46 4.56 -32.72
N PRO A 25 -33.72 4.59 -33.19
CA PRO A 25 -34.10 3.99 -34.47
C PRO A 25 -33.53 4.72 -35.69
N ALA A 26 -33.07 5.97 -35.50
CA ALA A 26 -32.43 6.79 -36.53
C ALA A 26 -30.89 6.80 -36.41
N ALA A 27 -30.28 5.74 -35.89
CA ALA A 27 -28.83 5.66 -35.76
C ALA A 27 -28.15 5.48 -37.12
N ASP A 28 -27.05 6.19 -37.34
CA ASP A 28 -26.24 6.10 -38.57
C ASP A 28 -25.29 4.87 -38.57
N LEU A 29 -25.13 4.22 -37.42
CA LEU A 29 -24.23 3.08 -37.20
C LEU A 29 -24.82 2.17 -36.12
N ILE A 30 -24.73 0.85 -36.33
CA ILE A 30 -25.11 -0.16 -35.34
C ILE A 30 -23.84 -0.89 -34.86
N LEU A 31 -23.60 -0.86 -33.55
CA LEU A 31 -22.60 -1.71 -32.90
C LEU A 31 -23.27 -3.01 -32.44
N ARG A 32 -22.71 -4.16 -32.82
CA ARG A 32 -23.22 -5.49 -32.43
C ARG A 32 -22.15 -6.23 -31.63
N SER A 33 -22.42 -6.47 -30.35
CA SER A 33 -21.66 -7.39 -29.51
C SER A 33 -22.22 -8.82 -29.64
N SER A 34 -21.38 -9.83 -29.43
CA SER A 34 -21.82 -11.22 -29.28
C SER A 34 -21.48 -11.71 -27.88
N ASP A 35 -22.53 -11.98 -27.09
CA ASP A 35 -22.39 -12.52 -25.72
C ASP A 35 -22.26 -14.05 -25.73
N LEU A 36 -22.13 -14.65 -26.92
CA LEU A 36 -21.92 -16.09 -27.14
C LEU A 36 -20.58 -16.31 -27.85
N PRO A 37 -19.88 -17.44 -27.60
CA PRO A 37 -18.66 -17.77 -28.32
C PRO A 37 -18.97 -17.96 -29.80
N THR A 38 -18.75 -16.91 -30.60
CA THR A 38 -18.97 -16.96 -32.04
C THR A 38 -17.84 -17.73 -32.69
N HIS A 39 -18.17 -18.81 -33.41
CA HIS A 39 -17.30 -19.35 -34.45
C HIS A 39 -16.97 -18.21 -35.41
N THR A 40 -15.68 -18.04 -35.70
CA THR A 40 -15.10 -17.06 -36.63
C THR A 40 -15.86 -17.03 -37.96
N GLY A 41 -16.76 -16.06 -38.11
CA GLY A 41 -17.37 -15.69 -39.37
C GLY A 41 -16.74 -14.38 -39.83
N GLU A 42 -15.98 -14.46 -40.91
CA GLU A 42 -15.24 -13.35 -41.51
C GLU A 42 -16.19 -12.28 -42.04
N GLY A 43 -16.02 -11.04 -41.58
CA GLY A 43 -15.73 -9.90 -42.46
C GLY A 43 -16.74 -9.43 -43.53
N GLU A 44 -18.01 -9.80 -43.52
CA GLU A 44 -19.02 -9.10 -44.33
C GLU A 44 -19.72 -8.01 -43.49
N CYS A 45 -19.79 -6.80 -44.05
CA CYS A 45 -20.58 -5.71 -43.51
C CYS A 45 -22.07 -6.05 -43.62
N ASP A 46 -22.58 -6.78 -42.64
CA ASP A 46 -24.00 -7.02 -42.43
C ASP A 46 -24.73 -5.67 -42.44
N GLN A 47 -25.55 -5.40 -43.46
CA GLN A 47 -26.37 -4.20 -43.48
C GLN A 47 -27.72 -4.55 -42.88
N ASN A 48 -28.09 -3.94 -41.75
CA ASN A 48 -29.44 -4.05 -41.22
C ASN A 48 -30.28 -2.88 -41.74
N GLY A 49 -31.01 -3.09 -42.84
CA GLY A 49 -31.85 -2.05 -43.43
C GLY A 49 -31.07 -0.86 -44.03
N GLY A 50 -29.82 -1.05 -44.44
CA GLY A 50 -28.95 -0.03 -45.02
C GLY A 50 -28.07 0.73 -44.03
N VAL A 51 -28.19 0.46 -42.72
CA VAL A 51 -27.28 0.98 -41.69
C VAL A 51 -26.06 0.05 -41.56
N PRO A 52 -24.82 0.58 -41.59
CA PRO A 52 -23.63 -0.23 -41.36
C PRO A 52 -23.64 -0.89 -39.98
N VAL A 53 -23.31 -2.19 -39.92
CA VAL A 53 -23.13 -2.92 -38.65
C VAL A 53 -21.64 -3.21 -38.45
N VAL A 54 -21.15 -2.89 -37.26
CA VAL A 54 -19.79 -3.24 -36.82
C VAL A 54 -19.88 -4.26 -35.69
N ALA A 55 -19.32 -5.44 -35.93
CA ALA A 55 -19.18 -6.47 -34.93
C ALA A 55 -18.04 -6.14 -33.97
N VAL A 56 -18.26 -6.30 -32.67
CA VAL A 56 -17.25 -6.11 -31.62
C VAL A 56 -17.05 -7.39 -30.80
N THR A 57 -15.87 -7.54 -30.22
CA THR A 57 -15.49 -8.75 -29.48
C THR A 57 -15.87 -8.70 -28.00
N GLU A 58 -16.17 -7.52 -27.48
CA GLU A 58 -16.53 -7.30 -26.08
C GLU A 58 -17.99 -7.68 -25.84
N GLU A 59 -18.30 -8.20 -24.66
CA GLU A 59 -19.68 -8.47 -24.26
C GLU A 59 -20.50 -7.19 -24.13
N SER A 60 -21.82 -7.35 -24.29
CA SER A 60 -22.79 -6.27 -24.25
C SER A 60 -22.71 -5.43 -22.97
N THR A 61 -22.43 -6.05 -21.82
CA THR A 61 -22.27 -5.36 -20.53
C THR A 61 -21.03 -4.47 -20.49
N THR A 62 -19.90 -4.94 -21.03
CA THR A 62 -18.65 -4.20 -21.12
C THR A 62 -18.78 -3.02 -22.07
N LEU A 63 -19.34 -3.27 -23.26
CA LEU A 63 -19.57 -2.22 -24.25
C LEU A 63 -20.55 -1.17 -23.72
N ARG A 64 -21.61 -1.59 -23.05
CA ARG A 64 -22.56 -0.66 -22.41
C ARG A 64 -21.86 0.22 -21.37
N ALA A 65 -21.00 -0.34 -20.52
CA ALA A 65 -20.29 0.42 -19.51
C ALA A 65 -19.34 1.47 -20.15
N LEU A 66 -18.53 1.06 -21.13
CA LEU A 66 -17.65 1.95 -21.89
C LEU A 66 -18.43 3.10 -22.54
N LEU A 67 -19.49 2.77 -23.28
CA LEU A 67 -20.27 3.78 -23.96
C LEU A 67 -20.94 4.73 -22.97
N LEU A 68 -21.45 4.25 -21.82
CA LEU A 68 -22.02 5.15 -20.82
C LEU A 68 -20.99 6.14 -20.25
N MET A 69 -19.71 5.74 -20.14
CA MET A 69 -18.63 6.63 -19.73
C MET A 69 -18.28 7.69 -20.80
N CYS A 70 -18.56 7.44 -22.08
CA CYS A 70 -18.38 8.43 -23.14
C CYS A 70 -19.49 9.49 -23.16
N TYR A 71 -20.66 9.21 -22.60
CA TYR A 71 -21.81 10.09 -22.70
C TYR A 71 -21.92 11.01 -21.47
N PRO A 72 -22.44 12.25 -21.63
CA PRO A 72 -22.72 13.12 -20.50
C PRO A 72 -23.71 12.45 -19.54
N GLY A 73 -23.29 12.21 -18.29
CA GLY A 73 -24.10 11.56 -17.28
C GLY A 73 -23.26 10.98 -16.14
N PRO A 74 -23.89 10.37 -15.13
CA PRO A 74 -23.18 9.63 -14.12
C PRO A 74 -22.53 8.37 -14.73
N ASN A 75 -21.26 8.16 -14.40
CA ASN A 75 -20.55 6.95 -14.80
C ASN A 75 -21.20 5.70 -14.17
N PRO A 76 -21.21 4.57 -14.89
CA PRO A 76 -21.67 3.32 -14.31
C PRO A 76 -20.72 2.88 -13.18
N PRO A 77 -21.24 2.31 -12.08
CA PRO A 77 -20.41 1.89 -10.97
C PRO A 77 -19.52 0.69 -11.36
N ILE A 78 -18.22 0.81 -11.13
CA ILE A 78 -17.25 -0.28 -11.24
C ILE A 78 -16.72 -0.61 -9.85
N ASP A 79 -17.48 -1.43 -9.13
CA ASP A 79 -17.29 -1.77 -7.72
C ASP A 79 -16.54 -3.09 -7.47
N THR A 80 -16.16 -3.79 -8.54
CA THR A 80 -15.56 -5.13 -8.48
C THR A 80 -14.49 -5.30 -9.55
N ILE A 81 -13.46 -6.08 -9.25
CA ILE A 81 -12.36 -6.37 -10.19
C ILE A 81 -12.88 -7.10 -11.43
N GLU A 82 -13.89 -7.95 -11.26
CA GLU A 82 -14.54 -8.72 -12.31
C GLU A 82 -15.26 -7.83 -13.33
N LYS A 83 -15.82 -6.69 -12.89
CA LYS A 83 -16.38 -5.67 -13.79
C LYS A 83 -15.30 -4.75 -14.36
N LEU A 84 -14.28 -4.42 -13.56
CA LEU A 84 -13.22 -3.49 -13.94
C LEU A 84 -12.37 -4.04 -15.08
N ARG A 85 -11.95 -5.31 -14.99
CA ARG A 85 -10.98 -5.91 -15.92
C ARG A 85 -11.47 -5.90 -17.37
N PRO A 86 -12.69 -6.35 -17.73
CA PRO A 86 -13.18 -6.29 -19.11
C PRO A 86 -13.27 -4.87 -19.65
N VAL A 87 -13.69 -3.91 -18.82
CA VAL A 87 -13.82 -2.49 -19.21
C VAL A 87 -12.44 -1.88 -19.43
N LEU A 88 -11.46 -2.21 -18.58
CA LEU A 88 -10.05 -1.81 -18.74
C LEU A 88 -9.43 -2.39 -20.02
N GLU A 89 -9.60 -3.70 -20.26
CA GLU A 89 -9.12 -4.37 -21.47
C GLU A 89 -9.63 -3.69 -22.73
N ALA A 90 -10.94 -3.41 -22.76
CA ALA A 90 -11.59 -2.76 -23.89
C ALA A 90 -11.20 -1.27 -24.03
N ALA A 91 -11.13 -0.51 -22.93
CA ALA A 91 -10.67 0.88 -22.96
C ALA A 91 -9.23 0.99 -23.47
N ASN A 92 -8.36 0.07 -23.06
CA ASN A 92 -6.98 0.00 -23.52
C ASN A 92 -6.91 -0.39 -25.00
N LYS A 93 -7.68 -1.41 -25.43
CA LYS A 93 -7.76 -1.85 -26.84
C LYS A 93 -8.22 -0.74 -27.77
N TYR A 94 -9.19 0.07 -27.34
CA TYR A 94 -9.75 1.17 -28.13
C TYR A 94 -9.07 2.52 -27.88
N GLU A 95 -7.95 2.53 -27.15
CA GLU A 95 -7.16 3.73 -26.85
C GLU A 95 -8.01 4.88 -26.24
N MET A 96 -8.99 4.53 -25.40
CA MET A 96 -9.90 5.48 -24.77
C MET A 96 -9.25 6.11 -23.52
N ILE A 97 -8.31 7.03 -23.74
CA ILE A 97 -7.44 7.61 -22.69
C ILE A 97 -8.25 8.21 -21.53
N GLU A 98 -9.28 9.01 -21.82
CA GLU A 98 -10.11 9.64 -20.77
C GLU A 98 -10.84 8.61 -19.90
N ILE A 99 -11.26 7.49 -20.49
CA ILE A 99 -11.87 6.39 -19.74
C ILE A 99 -10.83 5.69 -18.88
N LEU A 100 -9.60 5.51 -19.37
CA LEU A 100 -8.52 4.93 -18.55
C LEU A 100 -8.23 5.79 -17.31
N VAL A 101 -8.37 7.12 -17.39
CA VAL A 101 -8.25 7.99 -16.20
C VAL A 101 -9.33 7.67 -15.18
N LEU A 102 -10.59 7.54 -15.60
CA LEU A 102 -11.71 7.17 -14.72
C LEU A 102 -11.51 5.77 -14.10
N ILE A 103 -11.05 4.80 -14.91
CA ILE A 103 -10.79 3.44 -14.42
C ILE A 103 -9.68 3.45 -13.36
N LYS A 104 -8.63 4.27 -13.51
CA LYS A 104 -7.56 4.39 -12.51
C LYS A 104 -8.08 4.91 -11.17
N GLU A 105 -9.07 5.80 -11.16
CA GLU A 105 -9.71 6.27 -9.93
C GLU A 105 -10.46 5.12 -9.23
N GLU A 106 -11.22 4.33 -9.99
CA GLU A 106 -11.92 3.15 -9.47
C GLU A 106 -10.92 2.08 -8.97
N MET A 107 -9.81 1.87 -9.68
CA MET A 107 -8.73 0.99 -9.21
C MET A 107 -8.20 1.40 -7.84
N ARG A 108 -8.00 2.70 -7.59
CA ARG A 108 -7.56 3.20 -6.27
C ARG A 108 -8.60 2.99 -5.18
N SER A 109 -9.89 3.02 -5.52
CA SER A 109 -10.97 2.66 -4.60
C SER A 109 -10.87 1.18 -4.21
N LEU A 110 -10.81 0.30 -5.21
CA LEU A 110 -10.71 -1.16 -5.02
C LEU A 110 -9.41 -1.60 -4.35
N ALA A 111 -8.33 -0.82 -4.48
CA ALA A 111 -7.04 -1.13 -3.87
C ALA A 111 -7.11 -1.19 -2.34
N LYS A 112 -8.11 -0.56 -1.71
CA LYS A 112 -8.30 -0.62 -0.26
C LYS A 112 -8.76 -2.00 0.21
N ASP A 113 -9.58 -2.67 -0.61
CA ASP A 113 -10.16 -3.97 -0.29
C ASP A 113 -9.35 -5.13 -0.90
N ALA A 114 -8.80 -4.94 -2.11
CA ALA A 114 -8.08 -5.96 -2.86
C ALA A 114 -6.74 -5.44 -3.43
N PRO A 115 -5.81 -4.95 -2.59
CA PRO A 115 -4.58 -4.29 -3.04
C PRO A 115 -3.70 -5.18 -3.92
N MET A 116 -3.58 -6.47 -3.60
CA MET A 116 -2.73 -7.38 -4.38
C MET A 116 -3.26 -7.60 -5.80
N ARG A 117 -4.59 -7.69 -5.95
CA ARG A 117 -5.24 -7.84 -7.27
C ARG A 117 -5.06 -6.57 -8.09
N VAL A 118 -5.32 -5.41 -7.49
CA VAL A 118 -5.12 -4.11 -8.16
C VAL A 118 -3.66 -3.88 -8.51
N TYR A 119 -2.72 -4.25 -7.65
CA TYR A 119 -1.29 -4.16 -7.93
C TYR A 119 -0.92 -4.97 -9.17
N ALA A 120 -1.36 -6.23 -9.25
CA ALA A 120 -1.06 -7.10 -10.38
C ALA A 120 -1.62 -6.52 -11.70
N ILE A 121 -2.86 -6.04 -11.69
CA ILE A 121 -3.48 -5.37 -12.84
C ILE A 121 -2.70 -4.11 -13.20
N ALA A 122 -2.41 -3.24 -12.24
CA ALA A 122 -1.66 -2.01 -12.48
C ALA A 122 -0.27 -2.29 -13.09
N VAL A 123 0.40 -3.36 -12.66
CA VAL A 123 1.66 -3.79 -13.25
C VAL A 123 1.47 -4.30 -14.68
N GLN A 124 0.45 -5.11 -14.94
CA GLN A 124 0.15 -5.62 -16.28
C GLN A 124 -0.07 -4.48 -17.29
N TYR A 125 -0.79 -3.43 -16.88
CA TYR A 125 -1.13 -2.27 -17.71
C TYR A 125 -0.12 -1.11 -17.63
N ARG A 126 0.98 -1.27 -16.88
CA ARG A 126 2.02 -0.23 -16.70
C ARG A 126 1.52 1.06 -16.07
N PHE A 127 0.57 0.94 -15.16
CA PHE A 127 0.01 2.03 -14.38
C PHE A 127 0.80 2.22 -13.08
N GLU A 128 1.94 2.92 -13.19
CA GLU A 128 2.92 3.03 -12.10
C GLU A 128 2.35 3.61 -10.81
N GLU A 129 1.62 4.72 -10.92
CA GLU A 129 1.04 5.42 -9.76
C GLU A 129 0.00 4.55 -9.05
N GLU A 130 -0.82 3.84 -9.83
CA GLU A 130 -1.81 2.89 -9.31
C GLU A 130 -1.14 1.67 -8.66
N ALA A 131 -0.04 1.17 -9.24
CA ALA A 131 0.74 0.09 -8.65
C ALA A 131 1.38 0.51 -7.31
N LYS A 132 1.98 1.70 -7.25
CA LYS A 132 2.53 2.28 -6.01
C LYS A 132 1.43 2.52 -4.97
N PHE A 133 0.27 3.01 -5.40
CA PHE A 133 -0.88 3.20 -4.51
C PHE A 133 -1.36 1.86 -3.92
N ALA A 134 -1.57 0.86 -4.77
CA ALA A 134 -1.98 -0.47 -4.33
C ALA A 134 -0.95 -1.14 -3.41
N ALA A 135 0.34 -0.95 -3.68
CA ALA A 135 1.41 -1.43 -2.80
C ALA A 135 1.41 -0.76 -1.42
N ARG A 136 1.04 0.54 -1.33
CA ARG A 136 0.84 1.21 -0.04
C ARG A 136 -0.37 0.65 0.70
N CYS A 137 -1.50 0.45 0.02
CA CYS A 137 -2.69 -0.18 0.62
C CYS A 137 -2.39 -1.60 1.11
N TYR A 138 -1.56 -2.34 0.36
CA TYR A 138 -1.14 -3.68 0.72
C TYR A 138 -0.47 -3.71 2.10
N LEU A 139 0.26 -2.68 2.52
CA LEU A 139 0.91 -2.61 3.84
C LEU A 139 -0.06 -2.78 5.02
N ASN A 140 -1.35 -2.44 4.84
CA ASN A 140 -2.38 -2.61 5.87
C ASN A 140 -3.01 -4.02 5.90
N CYS A 141 -2.70 -4.90 4.94
CA CYS A 141 -3.27 -6.24 4.91
C CYS A 141 -2.69 -7.14 6.01
N GLN A 142 -3.55 -7.82 6.75
CA GLN A 142 -3.17 -8.81 7.76
C GLN A 142 -3.07 -10.22 7.16
N GLY A 143 -2.16 -11.03 7.69
CA GLY A 143 -2.13 -12.47 7.47
C GLY A 143 -1.32 -12.95 6.25
N PRO A 144 -1.35 -14.27 5.98
CA PRO A 144 -0.56 -14.87 4.91
C PRO A 144 -1.00 -14.34 3.56
N HIS A 145 -0.01 -14.08 2.69
CA HIS A 145 -0.23 -13.58 1.35
C HIS A 145 -0.91 -14.65 0.49
N LEU A 146 -2.24 -14.58 0.42
CA LEU A 146 -3.05 -15.52 -0.36
C LEU A 146 -2.79 -15.31 -1.85
N TYR A 147 -2.69 -16.43 -2.57
CA TYR A 147 -2.65 -16.41 -4.02
C TYR A 147 -3.92 -15.74 -4.56
N VAL A 148 -3.74 -14.85 -5.54
CA VAL A 148 -4.83 -14.27 -6.34
C VAL A 148 -4.59 -14.61 -7.81
N PRO A 149 -5.66 -14.83 -8.61
CA PRO A 149 -5.51 -15.24 -10.01
C PRO A 149 -4.68 -14.25 -10.84
N GLU A 150 -4.77 -12.96 -10.55
CA GLU A 150 -4.03 -11.92 -11.27
C GLU A 150 -2.50 -12.03 -11.09
N LEU A 151 -2.00 -12.84 -10.16
CA LEU A 151 -0.56 -13.13 -10.06
C LEU A 151 -0.01 -13.88 -11.26
N GLU A 152 -0.85 -14.63 -11.99
CA GLU A 152 -0.45 -15.31 -13.22
C GLU A 152 -0.18 -14.34 -14.36
N ASP A 153 -0.77 -13.14 -14.30
CA ASP A 153 -0.62 -12.09 -15.30
C ASP A 153 0.67 -11.26 -15.12
N ILE A 154 1.43 -11.48 -14.04
CA ILE A 154 2.65 -10.74 -13.74
C ILE A 154 3.89 -11.64 -13.64
N THR A 155 5.06 -11.03 -13.86
CA THR A 155 6.33 -11.75 -13.70
C THR A 155 6.62 -12.04 -12.23
N GLY A 156 7.32 -13.15 -11.96
CA GLY A 156 7.82 -13.45 -10.61
C GLY A 156 8.70 -12.33 -10.04
N GLY A 157 9.41 -11.58 -10.90
CA GLY A 157 10.17 -10.39 -10.49
C GLY A 157 9.28 -9.25 -9.99
N ALA A 158 8.12 -9.00 -10.61
CA ALA A 158 7.17 -8.01 -10.12
C ALA A 158 6.59 -8.41 -8.75
N HIS A 159 6.19 -9.68 -8.60
CA HIS A 159 5.75 -10.20 -7.32
C HIS A 159 6.85 -10.11 -6.24
N HIS A 160 8.09 -10.45 -6.56
CA HIS A 160 9.20 -10.34 -5.62
C HIS A 160 9.42 -8.90 -5.13
N ARG A 161 9.31 -7.89 -6.01
CA ARG A 161 9.53 -6.48 -5.65
C ARG A 161 8.50 -5.95 -4.66
N ILE A 162 7.22 -6.29 -4.79
CA ILE A 162 6.22 -5.87 -3.78
C ILE A 162 6.42 -6.57 -2.43
N GLN A 163 6.86 -7.83 -2.42
CA GLN A 163 7.20 -8.54 -1.18
C GLN A 163 8.43 -7.91 -0.50
N GLN A 164 9.46 -7.59 -1.29
CA GLN A 164 10.65 -6.89 -0.81
C GLN A 164 10.30 -5.49 -0.28
N TYR A 165 9.47 -4.74 -1.00
CA TYR A 165 8.95 -3.44 -0.57
C TYR A 165 8.26 -3.54 0.79
N ARG A 166 7.29 -4.44 0.95
CA ARG A 166 6.60 -4.67 2.23
C ARG A 166 7.59 -5.01 3.35
N ARG A 167 8.57 -5.87 3.08
CA ARG A 167 9.60 -6.24 4.06
C ARG A 167 10.43 -5.04 4.49
N CYS A 168 10.88 -4.21 3.56
CA CYS A 168 11.61 -2.98 3.87
C CYS A 168 10.74 -2.02 4.69
N CYS A 169 9.47 -1.84 4.32
CA CYS A 169 8.50 -1.04 5.08
C CYS A 169 8.33 -1.58 6.52
N SER A 170 8.24 -2.90 6.69
CA SER A 170 8.19 -3.57 8.01
C SER A 170 9.40 -3.26 8.89
N ILE A 171 10.61 -3.29 8.32
CA ILE A 171 11.83 -2.95 9.05
C ILE A 171 11.82 -1.47 9.49
N VAL A 172 11.54 -0.54 8.57
CA VAL A 172 11.57 0.89 8.92
C VAL A 172 10.44 1.25 9.87
N ALA A 173 9.22 0.74 9.67
CA ALA A 173 8.07 1.01 10.51
C ALA A 173 8.27 0.47 11.94
N SER A 174 8.67 -0.80 12.07
CA SER A 174 8.95 -1.39 13.38
C SER A 174 10.10 -0.68 14.09
N SER A 175 11.13 -0.22 13.38
CA SER A 175 12.24 0.51 14.01
C SER A 175 11.86 1.85 14.64
N VAL A 176 10.76 2.50 14.19
CA VAL A 176 10.19 3.68 14.87
C VAL A 176 9.71 3.32 16.28
N ALA A 177 9.23 2.08 16.47
CA ALA A 177 8.80 1.56 17.75
C ALA A 177 9.92 0.86 18.54
N SER A 178 10.93 0.33 17.84
CA SER A 178 12.01 -0.45 18.43
C SER A 178 13.00 0.40 19.21
N GLY A 179 13.21 -0.01 20.46
CA GLY A 179 14.42 0.28 21.21
C GLY A 179 14.18 1.12 22.46
N PRO A 180 15.27 1.38 23.20
CA PRO A 180 15.27 2.46 24.16
C PRO A 180 15.40 3.85 23.49
N HIS A 181 15.74 3.95 22.19
CA HIS A 181 16.09 5.21 21.52
C HIS A 181 14.95 5.77 20.67
N TYR A 182 14.03 6.52 21.29
CA TYR A 182 12.94 7.22 20.59
C TYR A 182 13.39 8.60 20.11
N ARG A 183 14.34 8.63 19.16
CA ARG A 183 14.96 9.88 18.66
C ARG A 183 13.95 10.84 18.01
N TRP A 184 12.93 10.29 17.36
CA TRP A 184 11.85 11.06 16.75
C TRP A 184 10.92 11.70 17.80
N LEU A 185 10.90 11.15 19.02
CA LEU A 185 10.02 11.58 20.10
C LEU A 185 10.74 12.58 21.02
N ASP A 186 10.87 13.83 20.58
CA ASP A 186 11.30 14.91 21.46
C ASP A 186 10.14 15.36 22.36
N TYR A 187 10.09 14.83 23.59
CA TYR A 187 9.04 15.15 24.57
C TYR A 187 8.99 16.63 25.00
N ARG A 188 10.01 17.44 24.66
CA ARG A 188 10.02 18.90 24.92
C ARG A 188 9.27 19.67 23.84
N VAL A 189 9.23 19.13 22.62
CA VAL A 189 8.59 19.72 21.44
C VAL A 189 7.21 19.12 21.19
N LEU A 190 7.07 17.79 21.35
CA LEU A 190 5.84 17.02 21.11
C LEU A 190 4.92 17.00 22.35
N ALA A 191 4.77 18.15 23.02
CA ALA A 191 3.80 18.28 24.10
C ALA A 191 2.37 18.06 23.58
N PRO A 192 1.45 17.51 24.39
CA PRO A 192 0.07 17.33 23.97
C PRO A 192 -0.54 18.70 23.58
N PRO A 193 -1.28 18.78 22.47
CA PRO A 193 -1.73 20.05 21.91
C PRO A 193 -2.66 20.85 22.84
N THR A 194 -3.16 20.23 23.92
CA THR A 194 -4.19 20.81 24.78
C THR A 194 -3.74 21.15 26.21
N SER A 195 -2.47 20.95 26.61
CA SER A 195 -2.05 21.36 27.96
C SER A 195 -0.52 21.41 28.15
N HIS A 196 -0.05 22.34 28.98
CA HIS A 196 1.34 22.47 29.47
C HIS A 196 1.87 21.26 30.27
N SER A 197 1.22 20.09 30.18
CA SER A 197 1.54 18.88 30.94
C SER A 197 2.13 17.83 30.01
N LYS A 198 3.39 17.43 30.28
CA LYS A 198 4.06 16.29 29.62
C LYS A 198 3.20 15.01 29.77
N TRP A 199 3.27 14.10 28.80
CA TRP A 199 2.52 12.82 28.81
C TRP A 199 2.70 12.05 30.12
N THR A 200 1.65 11.36 30.58
CA THR A 200 1.63 10.77 31.94
C THR A 200 2.66 9.68 32.19
N TRP A 201 3.13 8.99 31.15
CA TRP A 201 4.24 8.04 31.28
C TRP A 201 5.59 8.71 31.54
N PHE A 202 5.77 9.99 31.24
CA PHE A 202 6.95 10.75 31.65
C PHE A 202 6.82 11.28 33.08
N THR A 203 5.61 11.64 33.52
CA THR A 203 5.41 12.44 34.75
C THR A 203 4.97 11.65 35.98
N CYS A 204 4.20 10.57 35.82
CA CYS A 204 3.69 9.77 36.95
C CYS A 204 4.84 9.23 37.80
N ARG A 205 4.81 9.20 39.13
CA ARG A 205 5.91 8.58 39.92
C ARG A 205 5.52 7.30 40.66
N SER A 206 4.29 6.84 40.44
CA SER A 206 3.68 5.73 41.19
C SER A 206 3.71 4.39 40.43
N CYS A 207 3.97 4.41 39.11
CA CYS A 207 4.09 3.20 38.29
C CYS A 207 5.53 2.73 38.21
N ALA A 208 5.73 1.44 37.91
CA ALA A 208 7.03 0.85 37.66
C ALA A 208 7.77 1.62 36.54
N PRO A 209 9.04 2.04 36.79
CA PRO A 209 9.83 2.74 35.78
C PRO A 209 10.54 1.76 34.84
N THR A 210 10.78 2.22 33.61
CA THR A 210 11.78 1.62 32.70
C THR A 210 12.86 2.67 32.45
N SER A 211 14.10 2.35 32.80
CA SER A 211 15.28 3.22 32.64
C SER A 211 16.04 2.93 31.35
N GLY A 212 16.96 3.83 30.99
CA GLY A 212 17.87 3.65 29.85
C GLY A 212 17.28 4.05 28.50
N ASN A 213 16.17 4.80 28.48
CA ASN A 213 15.54 5.28 27.26
C ASN A 213 16.03 6.69 26.91
N TYR A 214 16.31 6.91 25.63
CA TYR A 214 16.85 8.13 25.05
C TYR A 214 15.79 8.76 24.14
N PHE A 215 15.64 10.07 24.22
CA PHE A 215 14.60 10.82 23.50
C PHE A 215 15.20 12.02 22.79
N GLY A 216 14.74 12.30 21.57
CA GLY A 216 15.21 13.43 20.78
C GLY A 216 16.65 13.25 20.24
N SER A 217 17.25 14.39 19.85
CA SER A 217 18.55 14.44 19.14
C SER A 217 19.78 14.60 20.04
N LEU A 218 19.59 14.76 21.35
CA LEU A 218 20.63 14.91 22.37
C LEU A 218 20.49 13.75 23.37
N ASP A 219 21.52 13.44 24.17
CA ASP A 219 21.55 12.38 25.20
C ASP A 219 20.54 12.60 26.37
N ASP A 220 19.31 12.97 26.03
CA ASP A 220 18.21 13.23 26.92
C ASP A 220 17.63 11.90 27.37
N HIS A 221 18.02 11.50 28.58
CA HIS A 221 17.48 10.32 29.23
C HIS A 221 16.18 10.67 29.94
N ALA A 222 15.12 9.91 29.66
CA ALA A 222 13.88 10.00 30.43
C ALA A 222 13.47 8.63 30.96
N VAL A 223 13.00 8.62 32.21
CA VAL A 223 12.40 7.45 32.80
C VAL A 223 10.94 7.39 32.36
N ILE A 224 10.57 6.37 31.60
CA ILE A 224 9.20 6.10 31.15
C ILE A 224 8.53 5.09 32.08
N ARG A 225 7.21 4.88 31.93
CA ARG A 225 6.51 3.82 32.69
C ARG A 225 6.45 2.54 31.90
N GLN A 226 6.57 1.43 32.62
CA GLN A 226 6.61 0.09 32.06
C GLN A 226 5.39 -0.21 31.18
N TRP A 227 4.20 0.27 31.55
CA TRP A 227 2.99 0.07 30.74
C TRP A 227 3.10 0.69 29.35
N TRP A 228 3.80 1.83 29.21
CA TRP A 228 4.00 2.48 27.91
C TRP A 228 5.12 1.81 27.11
N ALA A 229 6.17 1.32 27.79
CA ALA A 229 7.17 0.49 27.14
C ALA A 229 6.55 -0.80 26.55
N GLU A 230 5.64 -1.43 27.27
CA GLU A 230 4.89 -2.59 26.75
C GLU A 230 3.97 -2.20 25.58
N TYR A 231 3.32 -1.04 25.65
CA TYR A 231 2.56 -0.50 24.51
C TYR A 231 3.43 -0.35 23.25
N MET A 232 4.62 0.25 23.37
CA MET A 232 5.53 0.43 22.23
C MET A 232 5.99 -0.91 21.67
N LYS A 233 6.27 -1.89 22.54
CA LYS A 233 6.62 -3.25 22.15
C LYS A 233 5.47 -3.97 21.43
N CYS A 234 4.23 -3.85 21.90
CA CYS A 234 3.08 -4.40 21.19
C CYS A 234 2.85 -3.72 19.84
N ALA A 235 3.07 -2.41 19.77
CA ALA A 235 3.00 -1.66 18.51
C ALA A 235 4.08 -2.11 17.52
N GLU A 236 5.31 -2.39 17.99
CA GLU A 236 6.39 -2.94 17.16
C GLU A 236 5.96 -4.26 16.49
N GLU A 237 5.37 -5.19 17.23
CA GLU A 237 4.89 -6.46 16.68
C GLU A 237 3.76 -6.27 15.65
N ILE A 238 2.84 -5.33 15.90
CA ILE A 238 1.81 -4.97 14.93
C ILE A 238 2.44 -4.42 13.64
N LEU A 239 3.45 -3.55 13.76
CA LEU A 239 4.12 -2.93 12.60
C LEU A 239 4.99 -3.91 11.82
N LYS A 240 5.48 -4.99 12.45
CA LYS A 240 6.17 -6.08 11.76
C LYS A 240 5.23 -6.77 10.76
N GLU A 241 4.00 -7.02 11.18
CA GLU A 241 2.97 -7.67 10.36
C GLU A 241 2.29 -6.69 9.40
N CYS A 242 1.91 -5.50 9.86
CA CYS A 242 1.17 -4.47 9.12
C CYS A 242 1.91 -3.13 9.18
N PRO A 243 2.86 -2.88 8.25
CA PRO A 243 3.70 -1.69 8.29
C PRO A 243 2.99 -0.44 7.76
N CYS A 244 2.06 0.11 8.54
CA CYS A 244 1.44 1.40 8.26
C CYS A 244 1.00 2.09 9.57
N GLY A 245 0.90 3.42 9.56
CA GLY A 245 0.42 4.18 10.71
C GLY A 245 -1.02 3.81 11.11
N GLU A 246 -1.86 3.44 10.14
CA GLU A 246 -3.25 3.03 10.37
C GLU A 246 -3.37 1.76 11.23
N ALA A 247 -2.40 0.84 11.16
CA ALA A 247 -2.39 -0.39 11.96
C ALA A 247 -2.36 -0.12 13.47
N LEU A 248 -1.87 1.05 13.89
CA LEU A 248 -1.82 1.47 15.30
C LEU A 248 -3.19 1.82 15.87
N ASN A 249 -4.23 1.94 15.03
CA ASN A 249 -5.62 2.14 15.47
C ASN A 249 -6.28 0.87 16.03
N THR A 250 -5.53 -0.23 16.15
CA THR A 250 -5.99 -1.48 16.76
C THR A 250 -6.57 -1.24 18.18
N PRO A 251 -7.85 -1.59 18.45
CA PRO A 251 -8.49 -1.40 19.75
C PRO A 251 -7.75 -2.11 20.90
N GLN A 252 -7.29 -3.34 20.66
CA GLN A 252 -6.60 -4.17 21.65
C GLN A 252 -5.36 -3.47 22.21
N LEU A 253 -4.61 -2.77 21.36
CA LEU A 253 -3.42 -2.03 21.75
C LEU A 253 -3.74 -0.91 22.77
N LEU A 254 -4.93 -0.30 22.72
CA LEU A 254 -5.37 0.73 23.68
C LEU A 254 -5.88 0.08 24.95
N GLU A 255 -6.68 -0.97 24.81
CA GLU A 255 -7.22 -1.75 25.93
C GLU A 255 -6.11 -2.31 26.82
N ASP A 256 -5.02 -2.82 26.21
CA ASP A 256 -3.86 -3.34 26.93
C ASP A 256 -3.15 -2.25 27.74
N ALA A 257 -2.98 -1.05 27.18
CA ALA A 257 -2.40 0.09 27.90
C ALA A 257 -3.29 0.54 29.08
N ILE A 258 -4.61 0.57 28.90
CA ILE A 258 -5.56 0.88 29.97
C ILE A 258 -5.48 -0.18 31.08
N ARG A 259 -5.47 -1.47 30.70
CA ARG A 259 -5.35 -2.59 31.65
C ARG A 259 -4.08 -2.49 32.47
N LEU A 260 -2.93 -2.27 31.83
CA LEU A 260 -1.62 -2.21 32.48
C LEU A 260 -1.44 -0.98 33.39
N SER A 261 -2.16 0.11 33.12
CA SER A 261 -2.10 1.34 33.92
C SER A 261 -3.22 1.48 34.97
N SER A 262 -4.19 0.54 34.97
CA SER A 262 -5.42 0.58 35.78
C SER A 262 -5.18 0.68 37.30
N SER A 263 -4.11 0.09 37.82
CA SER A 263 -3.76 0.10 39.24
C SER A 263 -3.28 1.47 39.74
N CYS A 264 -2.89 2.37 38.84
CA CYS A 264 -2.40 3.70 39.19
C CYS A 264 -3.51 4.75 39.13
N LYS A 265 -3.72 5.48 40.24
CA LYS A 265 -4.74 6.54 40.35
C LYS A 265 -4.52 7.74 39.42
N ILE A 266 -3.31 7.90 38.89
CA ILE A 266 -2.95 8.99 37.96
C ILE A 266 -3.05 8.48 36.53
N CYS A 267 -2.29 7.45 36.15
CA CYS A 267 -2.25 6.96 34.77
C CYS A 267 -3.64 6.50 34.29
N SER A 268 -4.43 5.82 35.12
CA SER A 268 -5.78 5.35 34.75
C SER A 268 -6.72 6.47 34.27
N LYS A 269 -6.55 7.71 34.74
CA LYS A 269 -7.38 8.86 34.36
C LYS A 269 -6.96 9.51 33.04
N HIS A 270 -5.70 9.34 32.65
CA HIS A 270 -5.09 10.05 31.52
C HIS A 270 -4.71 9.14 30.36
N VAL A 271 -4.48 7.86 30.61
CA VAL A 271 -3.99 6.88 29.61
C VAL A 271 -4.79 6.90 28.33
N PHE A 272 -6.12 6.96 28.40
CA PHE A 272 -6.99 6.99 27.23
C PHE A 272 -6.72 8.23 26.37
N LYS A 273 -6.71 9.41 27.00
CA LYS A 273 -6.46 10.68 26.30
C LYS A 273 -5.05 10.74 25.75
N ASP A 274 -4.05 10.46 26.59
CA ASP A 274 -2.65 10.60 26.22
C ASP A 274 -2.27 9.62 25.09
N ILE A 275 -2.76 8.37 25.12
CA ILE A 275 -2.51 7.40 24.04
C ILE A 275 -3.27 7.79 22.77
N SER A 276 -4.49 8.30 22.87
CA SER A 276 -5.26 8.74 21.69
C SER A 276 -4.54 9.90 20.97
N GLU A 277 -4.02 10.87 21.71
CA GLU A 277 -3.24 11.98 21.14
C GLU A 277 -1.89 11.51 20.61
N PHE A 278 -1.18 10.65 21.37
CA PHE A 278 0.10 10.11 20.96
C PHE A 278 0.03 9.28 19.68
N ARG A 279 -1.01 8.46 19.52
CA ARG A 279 -1.21 7.61 18.35
C ARG A 279 -1.19 8.38 17.04
N VAL A 280 -1.77 9.58 17.01
CA VAL A 280 -1.78 10.42 15.80
C VAL A 280 -0.36 10.82 15.41
N VAL A 281 0.45 11.24 16.39
CA VAL A 281 1.85 11.62 16.17
C VAL A 281 2.69 10.41 15.78
N PHE A 282 2.49 9.29 16.48
CA PHE A 282 3.21 8.04 16.24
C PHE A 282 2.90 7.45 14.86
N ALA A 283 1.62 7.40 14.47
CA ALA A 283 1.21 6.96 13.14
C ALA A 283 1.83 7.84 12.03
N SER A 284 1.82 9.16 12.22
CA SER A 284 2.45 10.07 11.27
C SER A 284 3.96 9.82 11.12
N GLU A 285 4.65 9.49 12.21
CA GLU A 285 6.09 9.20 12.15
C GLU A 285 6.39 7.86 11.46
N VAL A 286 5.55 6.84 11.70
CA VAL A 286 5.60 5.57 10.98
C VAL A 286 5.43 5.82 9.47
N ASP A 287 4.42 6.59 9.08
CA ASP A 287 4.15 6.88 7.67
C ASP A 287 5.30 7.67 7.01
N LYS A 288 5.93 8.61 7.73
CA LYS A 288 7.14 9.30 7.25
C LYS A 288 8.31 8.35 7.05
N ALA A 289 8.55 7.43 7.98
CA ALA A 289 9.61 6.43 7.85
C ALA A 289 9.36 5.52 6.62
N ILE A 290 8.12 5.07 6.43
CA ILE A 290 7.71 4.27 5.26
C ILE A 290 7.90 5.05 3.96
N ALA A 291 7.62 6.35 3.94
CA ALA A 291 7.77 7.19 2.74
C ALA A 291 9.22 7.29 2.24
N THR A 292 10.22 6.91 3.05
CA THR A 292 11.63 6.81 2.61
C THR A 292 11.91 5.56 1.78
N VAL A 293 11.04 4.56 1.83
CA VAL A 293 11.15 3.31 1.06
C VAL A 293 10.42 3.49 -0.26
N ASP A 294 11.15 3.41 -1.37
CA ASP A 294 10.56 3.48 -2.71
C ASP A 294 10.31 2.09 -3.29
N LEU A 295 9.19 1.95 -3.99
CA LEU A 295 8.88 0.75 -4.76
C LEU A 295 9.39 0.93 -6.19
N GLN A 296 10.42 0.16 -6.55
CA GLN A 296 10.88 0.09 -7.92
C GLN A 296 9.91 -0.73 -8.76
N VAL A 297 9.18 -0.09 -9.68
CA VAL A 297 8.32 -0.77 -10.65
C VAL A 297 9.06 -0.87 -11.98
N LEU A 298 9.71 -2.02 -12.22
CA LEU A 298 10.47 -2.26 -13.45
C LEU A 298 9.58 -2.82 -14.56
N TRP A 299 9.58 -2.15 -15.71
CA TRP A 299 8.70 -2.42 -16.86
C TRP A 299 9.32 -3.27 -17.97
N TYR A 300 10.63 -3.50 -17.90
CA TYR A 300 11.37 -4.34 -18.84
C TYR A 300 11.96 -5.53 -18.09
N PRO A 301 11.95 -6.75 -18.69
CA PRO A 301 12.90 -7.77 -18.29
C PRO A 301 14.28 -7.14 -18.45
N LEU A 302 15.12 -7.22 -17.42
CA LEU A 302 16.53 -6.92 -17.57
C LEU A 302 17.05 -7.86 -18.67
N LEU A 303 17.09 -7.39 -19.91
CA LEU A 303 17.96 -7.97 -20.91
C LEU A 303 19.35 -7.83 -20.29
N TYR A 304 19.87 -9.00 -19.92
CA TYR A 304 21.20 -9.26 -19.42
C TYR A 304 22.19 -8.20 -19.93
N ASN A 305 22.47 -7.22 -19.09
CA ASN A 305 23.49 -6.22 -19.37
C ASN A 305 24.67 -6.65 -18.49
N ASP A 306 25.70 -7.22 -19.12
CA ASP A 306 26.97 -7.67 -18.51
C ASP A 306 27.79 -6.53 -17.87
N ASN A 307 27.19 -5.38 -17.52
CA ASN A 307 27.88 -4.23 -16.96
C ASN A 307 27.04 -3.45 -15.94
N PHE A 308 26.28 -4.16 -15.10
CA PHE A 308 25.76 -3.55 -13.87
C PHE A 308 26.10 -4.46 -12.70
N GLU A 309 27.33 -4.29 -12.18
CA GLU A 309 27.60 -4.56 -10.78
C GLU A 309 26.57 -3.76 -9.97
N LEU A 310 25.48 -4.42 -9.61
CA LEU A 310 24.70 -4.01 -8.45
C LEU A 310 25.65 -4.19 -7.29
N ASP A 311 26.26 -3.08 -6.86
CA ASP A 311 27.02 -2.99 -5.63
C ASP A 311 26.10 -3.42 -4.48
N VAL A 312 26.15 -4.72 -4.16
CA VAL A 312 25.70 -5.31 -2.90
C VAL A 312 26.35 -4.58 -1.72
N VAL A 313 27.45 -3.88 -2.00
CA VAL A 313 28.11 -2.93 -1.11
C VAL A 313 27.15 -1.84 -0.65
N ASP A 314 26.27 -1.23 -1.45
CA ASP A 314 25.48 -0.07 -0.96
C ASP A 314 24.39 -0.45 0.05
N ILE A 315 23.73 -1.59 -0.14
CA ILE A 315 22.70 -2.06 0.82
C ILE A 315 23.36 -2.64 2.08
N MET A 316 24.49 -3.34 1.95
CA MET A 316 25.26 -3.77 3.11
C MET A 316 25.97 -2.61 3.81
N THR A 317 26.34 -1.54 3.10
CA THR A 317 27.02 -0.36 3.69
C THR A 317 26.02 0.52 4.42
N LEU A 318 24.78 0.66 3.95
CA LEU A 318 23.71 1.30 4.71
C LEU A 318 23.30 0.48 5.94
N ALA A 319 23.27 -0.85 5.85
CA ALA A 319 23.03 -1.72 6.99
C ALA A 319 24.22 -1.74 7.99
N LEU A 320 25.47 -1.73 7.50
CA LEU A 320 26.68 -1.70 8.32
C LEU A 320 26.91 -0.32 8.96
N LEU A 321 26.58 0.78 8.29
CA LEU A 321 26.62 2.11 8.90
C LEU A 321 25.61 2.24 10.05
N SER A 322 24.44 1.62 9.93
CA SER A 322 23.47 1.53 11.04
C SER A 322 23.94 0.61 12.19
N PHE A 323 24.78 -0.39 11.90
CA PHE A 323 25.35 -1.31 12.91
C PHE A 323 26.66 -0.81 13.55
N MET A 324 27.48 -0.03 12.84
CA MET A 324 28.75 0.50 13.34
C MET A 324 28.56 1.69 14.29
N ASP A 325 27.53 2.53 14.07
CA ASP A 325 27.14 3.56 15.05
C ASP A 325 26.64 2.97 16.38
N ALA A 326 26.07 1.77 16.35
CA ALA A 326 25.64 1.03 17.53
C ALA A 326 26.78 0.32 18.27
N SER A 327 27.91 0.00 17.60
CA SER A 327 29.08 -0.64 18.24
C SER A 327 30.10 0.37 18.79
N LEU A 328 30.25 1.55 18.18
CA LEU A 328 31.18 2.58 18.66
C LEU A 328 30.75 3.25 19.98
N THR A 329 29.47 3.12 20.36
CA THR A 329 28.93 3.58 21.64
C THR A 329 29.06 2.53 22.77
N LEU A 330 29.37 1.27 22.45
CA LEU A 330 29.58 0.19 23.43
C LEU A 330 31.05 0.01 23.85
N ALA A 331 32.00 0.51 23.07
CA ALA A 331 33.42 0.49 23.40
C ALA A 331 33.86 1.79 24.11
N GLY A 332 33.51 1.91 25.39
CA GLY A 332 34.06 2.96 26.26
C GLY A 332 35.58 2.82 26.40
N VAL A 333 36.35 3.47 25.52
CA VAL A 333 37.79 3.69 25.72
C VAL A 333 37.99 5.15 26.12
N SER A 334 38.11 5.35 27.43
CA SER A 334 38.69 6.54 28.04
C SER A 334 40.12 6.73 27.52
N VAL A 335 40.33 7.68 26.61
CA VAL A 335 41.67 8.22 26.36
C VAL A 335 41.89 9.40 27.29
N THR A 336 42.53 9.13 28.42
CA THR A 336 43.13 10.14 29.29
C THR A 336 44.22 10.90 28.52
N ALA A 337 44.06 12.23 28.39
CA ALA A 337 45.09 13.11 27.86
C ALA A 337 46.30 13.18 28.80
N PRO A 338 47.56 13.09 28.32
CA PRO A 338 48.73 13.28 29.16
C PRO A 338 48.96 14.78 29.44
N GLY A 339 49.27 15.08 30.69
CA GLY A 339 49.43 16.42 31.23
C GLY A 339 50.52 17.25 30.54
N ARG A 340 50.23 18.55 30.37
CA ARG A 340 51.22 19.58 30.11
C ARG A 340 52.03 19.82 31.39
N THR A 341 53.28 19.38 31.40
CA THR A 341 54.30 19.87 32.33
C THR A 341 54.72 21.28 31.89
N SER A 342 54.45 22.26 32.76
CA SER A 342 55.03 23.59 32.70
C SER A 342 56.49 23.53 33.13
N ASN A 343 57.42 23.76 32.22
CA ASN A 343 58.80 24.10 32.56
C ASN A 343 58.99 25.60 32.35
N ASN A 344 59.02 26.35 33.45
CA ASN A 344 59.56 27.70 33.54
C ASN A 344 60.45 27.74 34.78
N GLN A 345 61.76 27.66 34.59
CA GLN A 345 62.75 28.11 35.57
C GLN A 345 64.04 28.54 34.85
N ALA A 346 64.30 29.84 34.94
CA ALA A 346 65.59 30.54 35.07
C ALA A 346 66.81 30.03 34.29
N ASN A 347 67.24 30.80 33.27
CA ASN A 347 68.39 31.71 33.39
C ASN A 347 68.41 32.73 32.25
#